data_AF-A0A756LG16-F1
#
_entry.id   AF-A0A756LG16-F1
#
_cell.length_a   1.000
_cell.length_b   1.000
_cell.length_c   1.000
_cell.angle_alpha   90.00
_cell.angle_beta   90.00
_cell.angle_gamma   90.00
#
_symmetry.space_group_name_H-M   'P 1'
#
loop_
_entity.id
_entity.type
_entity.pdbx_description
1 polymer ?
#
loop_
_entity_poly.entity_id
_entity_poly.type
_entity_poly.pdbx_seq_one_letter_code
_entity_poly.pdbx_strand_id
1 'polypeptide(L)'
;MNENVIYLGDKNRYQRCAEEAVATCQRLSGAEHTRIDAEQLAAAVEAFKHLHHKHKAWLDNIHSLVFRMETYGLHPATDKQAALTEMTTALASMVSQGDSLLEHLMSNTQRYKKKVASNQNLYLPFSMQSRGEINGAISTIGTAWADMVAHRKALLADGKHARTLFEVRES
;
A
#
# COMPACT_ATOMS: atom_id res chain seq x y z
N MET A 1 23.67 2.40 5.88
CA MET A 1 22.63 3.21 5.17
C MET A 1 21.61 2.20 4.68
N ASN A 2 20.37 2.22 5.19
CA ASN A 2 19.39 1.15 4.92
C ASN A 2 18.97 1.21 3.44
N GLU A 3 19.50 0.30 2.62
CA GLU A 3 19.35 0.25 1.15
C GLU A 3 17.90 0.11 0.70
N ASN A 4 16.99 -0.26 1.60
CA ASN A 4 15.55 -0.31 1.34
C ASN A 4 14.89 1.05 1.06
N VAL A 5 15.59 2.16 1.33
CA VAL A 5 15.06 3.52 1.16
C VAL A 5 15.51 4.17 -0.17
N ILE A 6 16.44 3.54 -0.90
CA ILE A 6 16.94 4.00 -2.21
C ILE A 6 15.91 3.75 -3.34
N TYR A 7 14.89 2.92 -3.11
CA TYR A 7 13.81 2.62 -4.07
C TYR A 7 12.62 3.59 -4.04
N LEU A 8 12.77 4.78 -3.46
CA LEU A 8 11.76 5.85 -3.53
C LEU A 8 11.77 6.60 -4.87
N GLY A 9 12.74 6.31 -5.74
CA GLY A 9 12.76 6.76 -7.14
C GLY A 9 12.39 5.63 -8.09
N ASP A 10 11.46 5.91 -8.99
CA ASP A 10 11.14 5.21 -10.25
C ASP A 10 10.12 4.06 -10.29
N LYS A 11 9.58 3.59 -9.16
CA LYS A 11 8.21 3.02 -9.04
C LYS A 11 8.05 2.39 -7.66
N ASN A 12 7.04 2.84 -6.92
CA ASN A 12 6.65 2.19 -5.68
C ASN A 12 6.32 0.71 -5.94
N ARG A 13 7.11 -0.21 -5.37
CA ARG A 13 6.86 -1.66 -5.49
C ARG A 13 5.47 -2.04 -4.98
N TYR A 14 4.99 -1.35 -3.94
CA TYR A 14 3.64 -1.54 -3.40
C TYR A 14 2.56 -1.20 -4.44
N GLN A 15 2.64 0.01 -5.01
CA GLN A 15 1.71 0.46 -6.05
C GLN A 15 1.76 -0.45 -7.28
N ARG A 16 2.94 -0.85 -7.74
CA ARG A 16 3.08 -1.78 -8.88
C ARG A 16 2.38 -3.11 -8.65
N CYS A 17 2.56 -3.72 -7.49
CA CYS A 17 1.90 -4.99 -7.19
C CYS A 17 0.39 -4.82 -7.06
N ALA A 18 -0.08 -3.69 -6.53
CA ALA A 18 -1.50 -3.34 -6.52
C ALA A 18 -2.07 -3.21 -7.95
N GLU A 19 -1.38 -2.44 -8.80
CA GLU A 19 -1.72 -2.25 -10.22
C GLU A 19 -1.72 -3.57 -11.00
N GLU A 20 -0.75 -4.46 -10.75
CA GLU A 20 -0.66 -5.77 -11.40
C GLU A 20 -1.82 -6.69 -11.00
N ALA A 21 -2.19 -6.71 -9.72
CA ALA A 21 -3.36 -7.48 -9.26
C ALA A 21 -4.66 -6.94 -9.87
N VAL A 22 -4.82 -5.62 -9.95
CA VAL A 22 -5.96 -4.97 -10.60
C VAL A 22 -6.00 -5.24 -12.09
N ALA A 23 -4.88 -5.06 -12.79
CA ALA A 23 -4.77 -5.31 -14.23
C ALA A 23 -5.08 -6.76 -14.57
N THR A 24 -4.61 -7.70 -13.74
CA THR A 24 -4.95 -9.13 -13.89
C THR A 24 -6.45 -9.34 -13.73
N CYS A 25 -7.07 -8.79 -12.69
CA CYS A 25 -8.51 -8.93 -12.47
C CYS A 25 -9.34 -8.29 -13.62
N GLN A 26 -8.91 -7.13 -14.11
CA GLN A 26 -9.54 -6.43 -15.23
C GLN A 26 -9.40 -7.20 -16.55
N ARG A 27 -8.22 -7.75 -16.85
CA ARG A 27 -7.98 -8.60 -18.03
C ARG A 27 -8.91 -9.80 -18.07
N LEU A 28 -9.16 -10.39 -16.90
CA LEU A 28 -10.04 -11.55 -16.77
C LEU A 28 -11.52 -11.18 -16.87
N SER A 29 -11.88 -9.92 -16.65
CA SER A 29 -13.26 -9.47 -16.84
C SER A 29 -13.62 -9.52 -18.32
N GLY A 30 -14.61 -10.35 -18.67
CA GLY A 30 -15.01 -10.61 -20.04
C GLY A 30 -14.37 -11.87 -20.65
N ALA A 31 -13.38 -12.48 -19.98
CA ALA A 31 -12.73 -13.70 -20.42
C ALA A 31 -13.42 -14.95 -19.84
N GLU A 32 -13.22 -16.09 -20.51
CA GLU A 32 -13.62 -17.40 -20.01
C GLU A 32 -12.84 -17.77 -18.73
N HIS A 33 -13.39 -18.71 -17.97
CA HIS A 33 -12.79 -19.18 -16.73
C HIS A 33 -11.79 -20.30 -17.00
N THR A 34 -10.52 -20.10 -16.65
CA THR A 34 -9.49 -21.13 -16.73
C THR A 34 -8.80 -21.36 -15.39
N ARG A 35 -8.26 -22.57 -15.17
CA ARG A 35 -7.46 -22.86 -13.96
C ARG A 35 -6.19 -22.01 -13.90
N ILE A 36 -5.54 -21.83 -15.04
CA ILE A 36 -4.31 -21.03 -15.17
C ILE A 36 -4.58 -19.58 -14.77
N ASP A 37 -5.65 -18.98 -15.26
CA ASP A 37 -6.01 -17.60 -14.92
C ASP A 37 -6.39 -17.44 -13.44
N ALA A 38 -7.04 -18.46 -12.85
CA ALA A 38 -7.33 -18.47 -11.41
C ALA A 38 -6.06 -18.48 -10.56
N GLU A 39 -5.05 -19.24 -10.98
CA GLU A 39 -3.73 -19.29 -10.32
C GLU A 39 -2.97 -17.98 -10.50
N GLN A 40 -2.97 -17.40 -11.69
CA GLN A 40 -2.35 -16.10 -11.97
C GLN A 40 -2.96 -14.97 -11.14
N LEU A 41 -4.29 -14.88 -11.09
CA LEU A 41 -4.98 -13.89 -10.26
C LEU A 41 -4.65 -14.07 -8.78
N ALA A 42 -4.65 -15.32 -8.30
CA ALA A 42 -4.30 -15.61 -6.92
C ALA A 42 -2.86 -15.22 -6.57
N ALA A 43 -1.90 -15.50 -7.46
CA ALA A 43 -0.50 -15.15 -7.28
C ALA A 43 -0.30 -13.62 -7.22
N ALA A 44 -0.95 -12.87 -8.12
CA ALA A 44 -0.88 -11.42 -8.14
C ALA A 44 -1.47 -10.80 -6.86
N VAL A 45 -2.64 -11.29 -6.41
CA VAL A 45 -3.27 -10.82 -5.16
C VAL A 45 -2.44 -11.17 -3.92
N GLU A 46 -1.84 -12.36 -3.86
CA GLU A 46 -1.00 -12.73 -2.72
C GLU A 46 0.30 -11.92 -2.68
N ALA A 47 0.89 -11.59 -3.83
CA ALA A 47 2.06 -10.72 -3.91
C ALA A 47 1.76 -9.31 -3.37
N PHE A 48 0.60 -8.75 -3.74
CA PHE A 48 0.15 -7.46 -3.20
C PHE A 48 -0.11 -7.56 -1.69
N LYS A 49 -0.83 -8.58 -1.24
CA LYS A 49 -1.14 -8.81 0.18
C LYS A 49 0.10 -8.92 1.06
N HIS A 50 1.14 -9.61 0.60
CA HIS A 50 2.42 -9.71 1.31
C HIS A 50 3.09 -8.35 1.49
N LEU A 51 3.15 -7.53 0.44
CA LEU A 51 3.71 -6.18 0.54
C LEU A 51 2.85 -5.27 1.41
N HIS A 52 1.54 -5.44 1.38
CA HIS A 52 0.62 -4.69 2.20
C HIS A 52 0.78 -4.98 3.68
N HIS A 53 0.94 -6.24 4.07
CA HIS A 53 1.25 -6.59 5.44
C HIS A 53 2.56 -5.94 5.94
N LYS A 54 3.59 -5.86 5.07
CA LYS A 54 4.84 -5.16 5.40
C LYS A 54 4.65 -3.65 5.61
N HIS A 55 3.82 -3.00 4.79
CA HIS A 55 3.55 -1.56 4.94
C HIS A 55 2.71 -1.25 6.18
N LYS A 56 1.78 -2.14 6.56
CA LYS A 56 1.09 -2.08 7.85
C LYS A 56 2.07 -2.14 9.02
N ALA A 57 2.92 -3.16 9.04
CA ALA A 57 3.93 -3.29 10.09
C ALA A 57 4.88 -2.08 10.13
N TRP A 58 5.20 -1.49 8.96
CA TRP A 58 6.00 -0.27 8.92
C TRP A 58 5.29 0.94 9.56
N LEU A 59 4.00 1.14 9.26
CA LEU A 59 3.20 2.19 9.88
C LEU A 59 3.09 2.02 11.40
N ASP A 60 2.83 0.79 11.87
CA ASP A 60 2.77 0.48 13.30
C ASP A 60 4.11 0.75 14.00
N ASN A 61 5.22 0.41 13.34
CA ASN A 61 6.56 0.69 13.85
C ASN A 61 6.85 2.19 13.94
N ILE A 62 6.37 3.00 12.97
CA ILE A 62 6.49 4.47 13.03
C ILE A 62 5.72 4.99 14.25
N HIS A 63 4.45 4.61 14.41
CA HIS A 63 3.65 5.06 15.56
C HIS A 63 4.28 4.64 16.89
N SER A 64 4.72 3.39 17.01
CA SER A 64 5.39 2.88 18.21
C SER A 64 6.70 3.61 18.52
N LEU A 65 7.47 3.97 17.49
CA LEU A 65 8.71 4.70 17.67
C LEU A 65 8.44 6.16 18.10
N VAL A 66 7.52 6.86 17.42
CA VAL A 66 7.14 8.24 17.78
C VAL A 66 6.65 8.30 19.22
N PHE A 67 5.75 7.40 19.61
CA PHE A 67 5.26 7.32 20.98
C PHE A 67 6.40 7.11 22.00
N ARG A 68 7.31 6.17 21.75
CA ARG A 68 8.46 5.94 22.65
C ARG A 68 9.37 7.15 22.72
N MET A 69 9.63 7.83 21.60
CA MET A 69 10.46 9.03 21.60
C MET A 69 9.83 10.12 22.48
N GLU A 70 8.52 10.34 22.38
CA GLU A 70 7.80 11.27 23.23
C GLU A 70 7.90 10.90 24.72
N THR A 71 7.84 9.60 25.08
CA THR A 71 8.04 9.18 26.48
C THR A 71 9.44 9.47 27.04
N TYR A 72 10.43 9.68 26.16
CA TYR A 72 11.80 10.06 26.54
C TYR A 72 12.07 11.57 26.38
N GLY A 73 11.04 12.39 26.13
CA GLY A 73 11.20 13.83 25.89
C GLY A 73 11.84 14.16 24.54
N LEU A 74 11.94 13.19 23.63
CA LEU A 74 12.42 13.39 22.26
C LEU A 74 11.23 13.69 21.36
N HIS A 75 11.18 14.90 20.84
CA HIS A 75 10.12 15.36 19.95
C HIS A 75 10.68 15.66 18.56
N PRO A 76 9.87 15.56 17.50
CA PRO A 76 10.24 16.13 16.21
C PRO A 76 10.62 17.59 16.38
N ALA A 77 11.69 18.02 15.71
CA ALA A 77 12.04 19.44 15.66
C ALA A 77 10.84 20.26 15.15
N THR A 78 10.67 21.48 15.66
CA THR A 78 9.44 22.27 15.43
C THR A 78 9.13 22.46 13.94
N ASP A 79 10.15 22.68 13.10
CA ASP A 79 10.05 22.83 11.66
C ASP A 79 9.85 21.49 10.90
N LYS A 80 10.04 20.35 11.59
CA LYS A 80 9.92 18.99 11.05
C LYS A 80 8.60 18.31 11.43
N GLN A 81 7.94 18.76 12.49
CA GLN A 81 6.72 18.13 13.02
C GLN A 81 5.63 18.00 11.95
N ALA A 82 5.33 19.07 11.21
CA ALA A 82 4.32 19.03 10.15
C ALA A 82 4.66 18.00 9.07
N ALA A 83 5.91 17.99 8.59
CA ALA A 83 6.35 17.04 7.56
C ALA A 83 6.30 15.59 8.05
N LEU A 84 6.63 15.31 9.31
CA LEU A 84 6.52 13.97 9.89
C LEU A 84 5.05 13.51 9.99
N THR A 85 4.17 14.39 10.47
CA THR A 85 2.74 14.11 10.59
C THR A 85 2.14 13.82 9.22
N GLU A 86 2.35 14.69 8.24
CA GLU A 86 1.80 14.51 6.88
C GLU A 86 2.35 13.28 6.18
N MET A 87 3.65 12.96 6.35
CA MET A 87 4.24 11.71 5.84
C MET A 87 3.53 10.47 6.43
N THR A 88 3.25 10.50 7.74
CA THR A 88 2.61 9.39 8.44
C THR A 88 1.13 9.26 8.06
N THR A 89 0.42 10.38 7.94
CA THR A 89 -0.97 10.45 7.46
C THR A 89 -1.09 9.91 6.03
N ALA A 90 -0.19 10.30 5.13
CA ALA A 90 -0.18 9.82 3.77
C ALA A 90 0.09 8.29 3.71
N LEU A 91 1.03 7.79 4.51
CA LEU A 91 1.26 6.34 4.64
C LEU A 91 0.02 5.61 5.18
N ALA A 92 -0.64 6.15 6.20
CA ALA A 92 -1.86 5.58 6.77
C ALA A 92 -3.01 5.55 5.76
N SER A 93 -3.17 6.62 4.96
CA SER A 93 -4.14 6.67 3.85
C SER A 93 -3.84 5.58 2.81
N MET A 94 -2.58 5.44 2.40
CA MET A 94 -2.17 4.40 1.44
C MET A 94 -2.44 2.97 1.96
N VAL A 95 -2.20 2.73 3.25
CA VAL A 95 -2.50 1.46 3.91
C VAL A 95 -4.01 1.22 3.96
N SER A 96 -4.81 2.19 4.40
CA SER A 96 -6.27 2.07 4.47
C SER A 96 -6.90 1.76 3.10
N GLN A 97 -6.44 2.42 2.05
CA GLN A 97 -6.90 2.12 0.68
C GLN A 97 -6.41 0.75 0.19
N GLY A 98 -5.25 0.30 0.66
CA GLY A 98 -4.77 -1.06 0.42
C GLY A 98 -5.68 -2.14 1.00
N ASP A 99 -6.24 -1.91 2.19
CA ASP A 99 -7.21 -2.82 2.80
C ASP A 99 -8.48 -2.94 1.97
N SER A 100 -9.06 -1.80 1.60
CA SER A 100 -10.25 -1.76 0.74
C SER A 100 -9.99 -2.46 -0.61
N LEU A 101 -8.83 -2.19 -1.22
CA LEU A 101 -8.46 -2.83 -2.47
C LEU A 101 -8.31 -4.35 -2.34
N LEU A 102 -7.65 -4.83 -1.27
CA LEU A 102 -7.51 -6.27 -1.01
C LEU A 102 -8.85 -6.95 -0.80
N GLU A 103 -9.78 -6.31 -0.09
CA GLU A 103 -11.14 -6.84 0.11
C GLU A 103 -11.83 -7.12 -1.23
N HIS A 104 -11.84 -6.12 -2.13
CA HIS A 104 -12.45 -6.25 -3.46
C HIS A 104 -11.73 -7.29 -4.33
N LEU A 105 -10.40 -7.31 -4.33
CA LEU A 105 -9.61 -8.26 -5.12
C LEU A 105 -9.77 -9.70 -4.61
N MET A 106 -9.77 -9.91 -3.29
CA MET A 106 -9.96 -11.23 -2.69
C MET A 106 -11.36 -11.76 -2.96
N SER A 107 -12.40 -10.91 -2.87
CA SER A 107 -13.78 -11.27 -3.22
C SER A 107 -13.89 -11.72 -4.68
N ASN A 108 -13.34 -10.93 -5.62
CA ASN A 108 -13.31 -11.30 -7.04
C ASN A 108 -12.52 -12.60 -7.28
N THR A 109 -11.39 -12.79 -6.60
CA THR A 109 -10.58 -14.01 -6.69
C THR A 109 -11.34 -15.24 -6.20
N GLN A 110 -12.04 -15.14 -5.07
CA GLN A 110 -12.85 -16.24 -4.52
C GLN A 110 -14.00 -16.61 -5.47
N ARG A 111 -14.68 -15.62 -6.05
CA ARG A 111 -15.74 -15.85 -7.05
C ARG A 111 -15.20 -16.59 -8.28
N TYR A 112 -14.06 -16.15 -8.80
CA TYR A 112 -13.40 -16.78 -9.94
C TYR A 112 -13.00 -18.23 -9.62
N LYS A 113 -12.32 -18.45 -8.49
CA LYS A 113 -11.92 -19.79 -8.03
C LYS A 113 -13.11 -20.73 -7.83
N LYS A 114 -14.22 -20.24 -7.27
CA LYS A 114 -15.44 -21.03 -7.08
C LYS A 114 -16.01 -21.50 -8.42
N LYS A 115 -16.02 -20.63 -9.44
CA LYS A 115 -16.49 -21.00 -10.78
C LYS A 115 -15.62 -22.08 -11.42
N VAL A 116 -14.31 -21.90 -11.38
CA VAL A 116 -13.34 -22.89 -11.87
C VAL A 116 -13.48 -24.24 -11.13
N ALA A 117 -13.62 -24.22 -9.81
CA ALA A 117 -13.79 -25.42 -9.00
C ALA A 117 -15.10 -26.17 -9.30
N SER A 118 -16.18 -25.46 -9.59
CA SER A 118 -17.46 -26.09 -9.96
C SER A 118 -17.46 -26.71 -11.36
N ASN A 119 -16.49 -26.39 -12.22
CA ASN A 119 -16.39 -26.86 -13.61
C ASN A 119 -17.69 -26.66 -14.43
N GLN A 120 -18.50 -25.68 -14.06
CA GLN A 120 -19.79 -25.39 -14.66
C GLN A 120 -19.74 -24.04 -15.36
N ASN A 121 -20.19 -24.02 -16.62
CA ASN A 121 -20.32 -22.82 -17.45
C ASN A 121 -19.02 -21.99 -17.53
N LEU A 122 -17.87 -22.65 -17.69
CA LEU A 122 -16.57 -21.98 -17.77
C LEU A 122 -16.46 -21.03 -18.98
N TYR A 123 -17.21 -21.32 -20.05
CA TYR A 123 -17.32 -20.48 -21.23
C TYR A 123 -18.05 -19.14 -20.97
N LEU A 124 -18.76 -19.01 -19.85
CA LEU A 124 -19.39 -17.73 -19.51
C LEU A 124 -18.34 -16.73 -19.02
N PRO A 125 -18.40 -15.48 -19.47
CA PRO A 125 -17.42 -14.47 -19.14
C PRO A 125 -17.44 -14.15 -17.64
N PHE A 126 -16.25 -14.04 -17.04
CA PHE A 126 -16.13 -13.49 -15.69
C PHE A 126 -16.52 -12.01 -15.69
N SER A 127 -17.17 -11.56 -14.61
CA SER A 127 -17.52 -10.15 -14.43
C SER A 127 -16.92 -9.66 -13.12
N MET A 128 -15.95 -8.76 -13.25
CA MET A 128 -15.32 -8.08 -12.12
C MET A 128 -16.34 -7.17 -11.44
N GLN A 129 -16.46 -7.30 -10.12
CA GLN A 129 -17.27 -6.44 -9.28
C GLN A 129 -16.44 -5.31 -8.68
N SER A 130 -17.11 -4.23 -8.29
CA SER A 130 -16.51 -3.08 -7.60
C SER A 130 -15.44 -2.35 -8.41
N ARG A 131 -15.64 -2.19 -9.73
CA ARG A 131 -14.66 -1.53 -10.62
C ARG A 131 -14.41 -0.07 -10.25
N GLY A 132 -15.44 0.65 -9.82
CA GLY A 132 -15.31 2.05 -9.41
C GLY A 132 -14.45 2.18 -8.16
N GLU A 133 -14.72 1.34 -7.17
CA GLU A 133 -14.02 1.28 -5.89
C GLU A 133 -12.57 0.83 -6.07
N ILE A 134 -12.33 -0.21 -6.87
CA ILE A 134 -10.97 -0.67 -7.21
C ILE A 134 -10.14 0.43 -7.86
N ASN A 135 -10.70 1.12 -8.86
CA ASN A 135 -10.01 2.21 -9.55
C ASN A 135 -9.80 3.42 -8.64
N GLY A 136 -10.78 3.75 -7.80
CA GLY A 136 -10.68 4.78 -6.78
C GLY A 136 -9.54 4.49 -5.80
N ALA A 137 -9.49 3.29 -5.25
CA ALA A 137 -8.46 2.87 -4.31
C ALA A 137 -7.05 2.93 -4.92
N ILE A 138 -6.86 2.47 -6.17
CA ILE A 138 -5.57 2.58 -6.86
C ILE A 138 -5.14 4.04 -7.06
N SER A 139 -6.07 4.89 -7.50
CA SER A 139 -5.78 6.32 -7.69
C SER A 139 -5.34 6.97 -6.37
N THR A 140 -6.08 6.72 -5.29
CA THR A 140 -5.76 7.26 -3.97
C THR A 140 -4.44 6.69 -3.41
N ILE A 141 -4.13 5.41 -3.64
CA ILE A 141 -2.83 4.83 -3.28
C ILE A 141 -1.68 5.58 -3.98
N GLY A 142 -1.84 5.89 -5.28
CA GLY A 142 -0.85 6.63 -6.05
C GLY A 142 -0.61 8.04 -5.52
N THR A 143 -1.70 8.78 -5.25
CA THR A 143 -1.63 10.13 -4.67
C THR A 143 -0.99 10.10 -3.27
N ALA A 144 -1.46 9.23 -2.38
CA ALA A 144 -0.93 9.11 -1.03
C ALA A 144 0.56 8.72 -1.01
N TRP A 145 1.00 7.89 -1.96
CA TRP A 145 2.43 7.61 -2.12
C TRP A 145 3.23 8.86 -2.51
N ALA A 146 2.74 9.62 -3.49
CA ALA A 146 3.41 10.84 -3.94
C ALA A 146 3.53 11.86 -2.80
N ASP A 147 2.46 12.04 -2.02
CA ASP A 147 2.43 12.91 -0.85
C ASP A 147 3.41 12.43 0.22
N MET A 148 3.41 11.13 0.55
CA MET A 148 4.36 10.55 1.51
C MET A 148 5.81 10.82 1.08
N VAL A 149 6.14 10.63 -0.20
CA VAL A 149 7.48 10.92 -0.74
C VAL A 149 7.83 12.40 -0.62
N ALA A 150 6.89 13.30 -0.93
CA ALA A 150 7.08 14.74 -0.85
C ALA A 150 7.34 15.20 0.59
N HIS A 151 6.51 14.76 1.54
CA HIS A 151 6.68 15.09 2.96
C HIS A 151 7.94 14.46 3.56
N ARG A 152 8.32 13.27 3.12
CA ARG A 152 9.62 12.68 3.47
C ARG A 152 10.79 13.53 2.98
N LYS A 153 10.73 14.09 1.77
CA LYS A 153 11.78 14.99 1.26
C LYS A 153 11.85 16.26 2.10
N ALA A 154 10.71 16.85 2.45
CA ALA A 154 10.64 18.03 3.32
C ALA A 154 11.21 17.73 4.73
N LEU A 155 10.85 16.58 5.31
CA LEU A 155 11.37 16.13 6.60
C LEU A 155 12.90 16.04 6.63
N LEU A 156 13.53 15.68 5.50
CA LEU A 156 14.97 15.42 5.42
C LEU A 156 15.78 16.56 4.77
N ALA A 157 15.16 17.72 4.49
CA ALA A 157 15.76 18.80 3.70
C ALA A 157 17.06 19.35 4.32
N ASP A 158 17.11 19.49 5.65
CA ASP A 158 18.25 20.11 6.37
C ASP A 158 19.24 19.08 6.96
N GLY A 159 19.08 17.81 6.58
CA GLY A 159 19.95 16.73 7.03
C GLY A 159 19.17 15.53 7.55
N LYS A 160 19.85 14.38 7.55
CA LYS A 160 19.30 13.09 7.94
C LYS A 160 19.73 12.67 9.36
N HIS A 161 20.43 13.56 10.07
CA HIS A 161 20.95 13.25 11.40
C HIS A 161 19.84 13.38 12.45
N ALA A 162 19.82 12.51 13.46
CA ALA A 162 18.80 12.57 14.51
C ALA A 162 18.71 13.96 15.16
N ARG A 163 19.86 14.62 15.38
CA ARG A 163 19.94 15.99 15.93
C ARG A 163 19.30 17.09 15.08
N THR A 164 19.08 16.85 13.79
CA THR A 164 18.41 17.81 12.88
C THR A 164 16.93 17.49 12.70
N LEU A 165 16.50 16.30 13.13
CA LEU A 165 15.14 15.80 12.97
C LEU A 165 14.36 15.86 14.29
N PHE A 166 15.06 15.80 15.41
CA PHE A 166 14.48 15.70 16.73
C PHE A 166 15.20 16.60 17.73
N GLU A 167 14.45 17.12 18.67
CA GLU A 167 14.89 17.95 19.78
C GLU A 167 14.49 17.31 21.11
N VAL A 168 15.30 17.52 22.14
CA VAL A 168 14.98 17.10 23.50
C VAL A 168 14.26 18.26 24.18
N ARG A 169 13.05 18.01 24.69
CA ARG A 169 12.32 18.95 25.53
C ARG A 169 12.26 18.36 26.94
N GLU A 170 12.79 19.09 27.91
CA GLU A 170 12.62 18.73 29.32
C GLU A 170 11.14 18.91 29.70
N SER A 171 10.59 17.90 30.37
CA SER A 171 9.19 17.87 30.83
C SER A 171 8.99 18.69 32.09
#